data_AF-A0A1G1Q3Y6-F1
#
_entry.id   AF-A0A1G1Q3Y6-F1
#
_cell.length_a   1.000
_cell.length_b   1.000
_cell.length_c   1.000
_cell.angle_alpha   90.00
_cell.angle_beta   90.00
_cell.angle_gamma   90.00
#
_symmetry.space_group_name_H-M   'P 1'
#
loop_
_entity.id
_entity.type
_entity.pdbx_description
1 polymer ?
#
loop_
_entity_poly.entity_id
_entity_poly.type
_entity_poly.pdbx_seq_one_letter_code
_entity_poly.pdbx_strand_id
1 'polypeptide(L)'
;MSEGYYKIKPEIRDFVVKEAGECPELGCRKLANLVQEKFGLEVSKSSISAILKEGGLSKPVGRRRSGGEGAATAAGGEGEKSSPYQGEARRGLIVEEKPLLAKIEREISLAPRIIENDKLSLVVQNENRQVQIIPGEEKIPPSPVFGLGCWFLKAAELCLCGLQAFSALLSSSLKEDAGELLAKNEALLYLPLLGKKSSPYQGEAGRGIEEITDTNGFLGEALAAIIGRKYSNEDVQAYLESLKQVGSANLGIFAQESLGQKEVLGLKFILEDGESFFTDGSMRSIWSKNHIPLEFSQVLSKVRDYLTSTIIQDNSPLIGQASPGFVNPTTTFLNFIAAFSGQKSDQAIKRIELYDNEDKLIESLEPIPLKRHYFILGVWPWQYPDRSIFEKEGLRLIGYSKDTKEILVILTNLPENEWDDQRVISLYLERWPNLATGYQDFLDKIGHYFEIKKTCLLPKKSQIVMLQGGDLDINQILSFWRMKLNSFCQRHFFPLKYADADFSLLQERFYSLPGVVKAAEKAMEIIFSLPQGFLYPDDLVYACQRVNEADIRLWDGRRIVFAVALS
;
A
#
# COMPACT_ATOMS: atom_id res chain seq x y z
N MET A 1 -8.64 -6.95 27.22
CA MET A 1 -9.71 -6.29 28.01
C MET A 1 -9.99 -4.97 27.33
N SER A 2 -11.23 -4.70 26.91
CA SER A 2 -11.56 -3.57 26.02
C SER A 2 -11.51 -2.22 26.74
N GLU A 3 -10.84 -1.23 26.15
CA GLU A 3 -10.51 0.12 26.67
C GLU A 3 -11.69 0.99 27.15
N GLY A 4 -12.95 0.59 26.93
CA GLY A 4 -14.12 1.25 27.52
C GLY A 4 -14.34 0.96 29.01
N TYR A 5 -13.57 0.04 29.61
CA TYR A 5 -13.86 -0.53 30.93
C TYR A 5 -13.33 0.30 32.12
N TYR A 6 -12.30 1.12 31.92
CA TYR A 6 -11.64 1.86 33.01
C TYR A 6 -12.30 3.19 33.38
N LYS A 7 -13.38 3.60 32.69
CA LYS A 7 -14.08 4.87 32.96
C LYS A 7 -15.36 4.73 33.79
N ILE A 8 -15.77 3.51 34.16
CA ILE A 8 -16.99 3.30 34.95
C ILE A 8 -16.64 3.38 36.44
N LYS A 9 -17.17 4.40 37.12
CA LYS A 9 -16.99 4.58 38.57
C LYS A 9 -17.52 3.36 39.35
N PRO A 10 -16.90 2.96 40.47
CA PRO A 10 -17.36 1.84 41.30
C PRO A 10 -18.85 1.92 41.68
N GLU A 11 -19.35 3.11 41.99
CA GLU A 11 -20.76 3.36 42.34
C GLU A 11 -21.76 2.94 41.22
N ILE A 12 -21.37 3.08 39.95
CA ILE A 12 -22.20 2.67 38.81
C ILE A 12 -22.16 1.14 38.67
N ARG A 13 -21.01 0.52 38.93
CA ARG A 13 -20.85 -0.94 38.92
C ARG A 13 -21.74 -1.58 39.99
N ASP A 14 -21.67 -1.06 41.21
CA ASP A 14 -22.44 -1.57 42.35
C ASP A 14 -23.95 -1.41 42.11
N PHE A 15 -24.36 -0.29 41.52
CA PHE A 15 -25.74 -0.08 41.09
C PHE A 15 -26.20 -1.11 40.05
N VAL A 16 -25.42 -1.35 38.98
CA VAL A 16 -25.80 -2.31 37.93
C VAL A 16 -25.89 -3.73 38.47
N VAL A 17 -24.97 -4.14 39.36
CA VAL A 17 -24.98 -5.47 39.99
C VAL A 17 -26.20 -5.62 40.92
N LYS A 18 -26.50 -4.58 41.72
CA LYS A 18 -27.67 -4.57 42.61
C LYS A 18 -28.98 -4.67 41.83
N GLU A 19 -29.20 -3.80 40.85
CA GLU A 19 -30.43 -3.78 40.03
C GLU A 19 -30.63 -5.08 39.24
N ALA A 20 -29.55 -5.67 38.72
CA ALA A 20 -29.64 -6.95 38.03
C ALA A 20 -29.92 -8.14 38.97
N GLY A 21 -29.52 -8.03 40.24
CA GLY A 21 -29.84 -9.01 41.28
C GLY A 21 -31.28 -8.89 41.78
N GLU A 22 -31.78 -7.67 41.97
CA GLU A 22 -33.14 -7.38 42.43
C GLU A 22 -34.20 -7.59 41.33
N CYS A 23 -33.86 -7.32 40.07
CA CYS A 23 -34.76 -7.45 38.91
C CYS A 23 -34.12 -8.27 37.77
N PRO A 24 -34.05 -9.62 37.89
CA PRO A 24 -33.36 -10.48 36.92
C PRO A 24 -33.92 -10.43 35.49
N GLU A 25 -35.13 -9.94 35.27
CA GLU A 25 -35.78 -9.75 33.97
C GLU A 25 -35.24 -8.55 33.17
N LEU A 26 -34.46 -7.66 33.81
CA LEU A 26 -33.85 -6.53 33.13
C LEU A 26 -32.73 -6.99 32.19
N GLY A 27 -32.95 -6.83 30.90
CA GLY A 27 -31.92 -7.04 29.89
C GLY A 27 -30.87 -5.92 29.91
N CYS A 28 -29.66 -6.19 29.40
CA CYS A 28 -28.53 -5.24 29.40
C CYS A 28 -28.85 -3.85 28.79
N ARG A 29 -29.82 -3.77 27.85
CA ARG A 29 -30.28 -2.48 27.29
C ARG A 29 -31.07 -1.66 28.30
N LYS A 30 -31.93 -2.28 29.10
CA LYS A 30 -32.70 -1.57 30.13
C LYS A 30 -31.79 -1.07 31.26
N LEU A 31 -30.82 -1.90 31.67
CA LEU A 31 -29.81 -1.51 32.65
C LEU A 31 -28.95 -0.34 32.15
N ALA A 32 -28.60 -0.30 30.87
CA ALA A 32 -27.88 0.84 30.29
C ALA A 32 -28.70 2.14 30.38
N ASN A 33 -30.01 2.08 30.09
CA ASN A 33 -30.89 3.24 30.21
C ASN A 33 -31.03 3.71 31.67
N LEU A 34 -31.13 2.78 32.63
CA LEU A 34 -31.19 3.12 34.06
C LEU A 34 -29.91 3.81 34.55
N VAL A 35 -28.75 3.40 34.02
CA VAL A 35 -27.48 4.08 34.33
C VAL A 35 -27.45 5.49 33.74
N GLN A 36 -27.94 5.66 32.50
CA GLN A 36 -28.04 6.99 31.88
C GLN A 36 -29.01 7.90 32.65
N GLU A 37 -30.17 7.39 33.08
CA GLU A 37 -31.17 8.13 33.84
C GLU A 37 -30.65 8.55 35.22
N LYS A 38 -29.98 7.63 35.94
CA LYS A 38 -29.53 7.88 37.31
C LYS A 38 -28.22 8.66 37.42
N PHE A 39 -27.29 8.45 36.48
CA PHE A 39 -25.93 9.00 36.56
C PHE A 39 -25.59 9.96 35.42
N GLY A 40 -26.47 10.17 34.44
CA GLY A 40 -26.19 11.00 33.26
C GLY A 40 -25.09 10.44 32.36
N LEU A 41 -24.73 9.16 32.52
CA LEU A 41 -23.63 8.52 31.79
C LEU A 41 -24.19 7.53 30.77
N GLU A 42 -23.92 7.76 29.49
CA GLU A 42 -24.28 6.82 28.43
C GLU A 42 -23.31 5.64 28.43
N VAL A 43 -23.82 4.44 28.69
CA VAL A 43 -23.03 3.20 28.76
C VAL A 43 -23.49 2.18 27.71
N SER A 44 -22.52 1.58 27.03
CA SER A 44 -22.82 0.58 26.01
C SER A 44 -23.37 -0.73 26.60
N LYS A 45 -24.16 -1.47 25.81
CA LYS A 45 -24.67 -2.81 26.18
C LYS A 45 -23.54 -3.78 26.55
N SER A 46 -22.41 -3.72 25.85
CA SER A 46 -21.25 -4.58 26.11
C SER A 46 -20.58 -4.25 27.44
N SER A 47 -20.52 -2.97 27.84
CA SER A 47 -20.02 -2.54 29.14
C SER A 47 -20.87 -3.12 30.29
N ILE A 48 -22.21 -3.03 30.18
CA ILE A 48 -23.13 -3.66 31.14
C ILE A 48 -22.95 -5.18 31.17
N SER A 49 -22.82 -5.82 30.00
CA SER A 49 -22.62 -7.27 29.94
C SER A 49 -21.31 -7.72 30.61
N ALA A 50 -20.26 -6.92 30.55
CA ALA A 50 -18.99 -7.22 31.20
C ALA A 50 -19.08 -7.05 32.73
N ILE A 51 -19.78 -6.01 33.23
CA ILE A 51 -20.08 -5.83 34.66
C ILE A 51 -20.84 -7.05 35.21
N LEU A 52 -21.87 -7.53 34.49
CA LEU A 52 -22.65 -8.69 34.93
C LEU A 52 -21.86 -9.99 34.91
N LYS A 53 -20.88 -10.13 34.01
CA LYS A 53 -19.98 -11.30 33.99
C LYS A 53 -19.02 -11.31 35.17
N GLU A 54 -18.45 -10.14 35.52
CA GLU A 54 -17.60 -10.02 36.71
C GLU A 54 -18.39 -10.28 38.00
N GLY A 55 -19.65 -9.84 38.07
CA GLY A 55 -20.55 -10.11 39.19
C GLY A 55 -21.15 -11.52 39.24
N GLY A 56 -20.82 -12.41 38.29
CA GLY A 56 -21.39 -13.77 38.24
C GLY A 56 -22.88 -13.84 37.90
N LEU A 57 -23.47 -12.75 37.40
CA LEU A 57 -24.91 -12.62 37.09
C LEU A 57 -25.23 -12.83 35.60
N SER A 58 -24.28 -13.27 34.79
CA SER A 58 -24.51 -13.48 33.35
C SER A 58 -25.34 -14.74 33.08
N LYS A 59 -26.52 -14.58 32.46
CA LYS A 59 -27.33 -15.72 32.03
C LYS A 59 -26.67 -16.45 30.85
N PRO A 60 -26.70 -17.80 30.80
CA PRO A 60 -26.18 -18.55 29.67
C PRO A 60 -26.98 -18.21 28.40
N VAL A 61 -26.30 -17.69 27.38
CA VAL A 61 -26.89 -17.33 26.09
C VAL A 61 -26.97 -18.59 25.22
N GLY A 62 -27.98 -19.42 25.46
CA GLY A 62 -28.38 -20.50 24.56
C GLY A 62 -29.42 -20.01 23.56
N ARG A 63 -29.12 -20.06 22.26
CA ARG A 63 -30.12 -19.89 21.20
C ARG A 63 -31.13 -21.04 21.37
N ARG A 64 -32.35 -20.76 21.84
CA ARG A 64 -33.43 -21.78 21.85
C ARG A 64 -33.58 -22.29 20.41
N ARG A 65 -33.23 -23.56 20.18
CA ARG A 65 -33.62 -24.26 18.95
C ARG A 65 -35.14 -24.33 18.99
N SER A 66 -35.80 -23.65 18.06
CA SER A 66 -37.20 -23.88 17.77
C SER A 66 -37.37 -25.35 17.40
N GLY A 67 -38.00 -26.13 18.29
CA GLY A 67 -38.29 -27.53 18.06
C GLY A 67 -39.33 -27.69 16.96
N GLY A 68 -39.00 -28.47 15.94
CA GLY A 68 -39.95 -29.08 15.03
C GLY A 68 -40.06 -30.56 15.40
N GLU A 69 -41.22 -30.96 15.89
CA GLU A 69 -41.66 -32.35 16.02
C GLU A 69 -41.90 -32.94 14.62
N GLY A 70 -41.50 -34.20 14.41
CA GLY A 70 -41.78 -34.94 13.18
C GLY A 70 -41.22 -36.37 13.25
N ALA A 71 -42.13 -37.34 13.37
CA ALA A 71 -41.89 -38.75 13.64
C ALA A 71 -41.55 -39.59 12.38
N ALA A 72 -40.81 -40.68 12.64
CA ALA A 72 -40.83 -42.03 12.06
C ALA A 72 -41.18 -42.27 10.57
N THR A 73 -40.33 -43.01 9.84
CA THR A 73 -40.56 -44.44 9.46
C THR A 73 -39.40 -45.00 8.61
N ALA A 74 -39.31 -46.34 8.60
CA ALA A 74 -38.21 -47.20 8.17
C ALA A 74 -38.19 -47.55 6.67
N ALA A 75 -37.03 -48.03 6.18
CA ALA A 75 -36.85 -49.36 5.54
C ALA A 75 -35.76 -49.38 4.43
N GLY A 76 -34.80 -50.31 4.57
CA GLY A 76 -34.38 -51.25 3.52
C GLY A 76 -33.37 -50.84 2.44
N GLY A 77 -32.33 -51.66 2.25
CA GLY A 77 -31.75 -51.92 0.92
C GLY A 77 -30.23 -51.88 0.82
N GLU A 78 -29.59 -53.06 0.79
CA GLU A 78 -28.20 -53.30 0.41
C GLU A 78 -27.96 -53.06 -1.09
N GLY A 79 -26.74 -52.65 -1.47
CA GLY A 79 -26.29 -52.60 -2.87
C GLY A 79 -24.87 -52.04 -3.04
N GLU A 80 -23.99 -52.86 -3.61
CA GLU A 80 -22.54 -52.66 -3.74
C GLU A 80 -22.08 -51.58 -4.76
N LYS A 81 -21.01 -50.89 -4.35
CA LYS A 81 -19.82 -50.40 -5.08
C LYS A 81 -19.91 -50.13 -6.59
N SER A 82 -19.78 -48.85 -6.94
CA SER A 82 -18.88 -48.36 -7.99
C SER A 82 -18.45 -46.90 -7.73
N SER A 83 -17.24 -46.55 -8.16
CA SER A 83 -16.41 -45.36 -7.90
C SER A 83 -16.49 -44.35 -9.07
N PRO A 84 -15.85 -43.14 -9.13
CA PRO A 84 -15.35 -42.18 -8.11
C PRO A 84 -15.84 -40.71 -8.34
N TYR A 85 -15.36 -39.78 -7.48
CA TYR A 85 -15.27 -38.31 -7.69
C TYR A 85 -16.56 -37.49 -7.76
N GLN A 86 -17.03 -36.98 -6.61
CA GLN A 86 -17.71 -35.69 -6.52
C GLN A 86 -17.30 -34.95 -5.23
N GLY A 87 -17.20 -33.62 -5.34
CA GLY A 87 -16.42 -32.75 -4.47
C GLY A 87 -16.81 -32.76 -3.00
N GLU A 88 -15.78 -32.81 -2.15
CA GLU A 88 -15.91 -32.37 -0.77
C GLU A 88 -15.99 -30.84 -0.73
N ALA A 89 -17.19 -30.39 -0.40
CA ALA A 89 -17.48 -29.03 -0.05
C ALA A 89 -16.60 -28.57 1.13
N ARG A 90 -16.05 -27.37 0.96
CA ARG A 90 -15.36 -26.55 1.97
C ARG A 90 -16.11 -26.60 3.32
N ARG A 91 -15.65 -27.45 4.24
CA ARG A 91 -15.86 -27.21 5.68
C ARG A 91 -14.87 -26.11 6.07
N GLY A 92 -15.37 -24.88 6.08
CA GLY A 92 -14.68 -23.75 6.68
C GLY A 92 -14.37 -24.07 8.13
N LEU A 93 -13.11 -24.40 8.40
CA LEU A 93 -12.50 -24.28 9.71
C LEU A 93 -12.54 -22.80 10.07
N ILE A 94 -13.57 -22.37 10.80
CA ILE A 94 -13.51 -21.16 11.60
C ILE A 94 -12.54 -21.48 12.73
N VAL A 95 -11.24 -21.38 12.44
CA VAL A 95 -10.21 -21.31 13.47
C VAL A 95 -10.49 -20.03 14.27
N GLU A 96 -10.46 -20.12 15.60
CA GLU A 96 -10.61 -18.95 16.46
C GLU A 96 -9.53 -17.91 16.09
N GLU A 97 -9.92 -16.83 15.38
CA GLU A 97 -9.00 -15.74 14.98
C GLU A 97 -8.76 -14.72 16.12
N LYS A 98 -9.60 -14.74 17.16
CA LYS A 98 -9.48 -13.85 18.32
C LYS A 98 -8.15 -13.93 19.08
N PRO A 99 -7.54 -15.11 19.30
CA PRO A 99 -6.25 -15.22 19.97
C PRO A 99 -5.10 -14.60 19.15
N LEU A 100 -5.16 -14.70 17.81
CA LEU A 100 -4.13 -14.14 16.94
C LEU A 100 -4.16 -12.61 16.97
N LEU A 101 -5.36 -12.01 16.91
CA LEU A 101 -5.54 -10.56 17.01
C LEU A 101 -5.12 -10.02 18.38
N ALA A 102 -5.52 -10.69 19.47
CA ALA A 102 -5.08 -10.29 20.81
C ALA A 102 -3.56 -10.40 20.99
N LYS A 103 -2.92 -11.37 20.33
CA LYS A 103 -1.47 -11.52 20.28
C LYS A 103 -0.82 -10.38 19.49
N ILE A 104 -1.34 -10.05 18.31
CA ILE A 104 -0.85 -8.94 17.47
C ILE A 104 -1.04 -7.59 18.16
N GLU A 105 -2.22 -7.31 18.73
CA GLU A 105 -2.49 -6.09 19.51
C GLU A 105 -1.58 -5.98 20.74
N ARG A 106 -1.33 -7.10 21.44
CA ARG A 106 -0.35 -7.16 22.52
C ARG A 106 1.07 -6.92 22.01
N GLU A 107 1.44 -7.45 20.86
CA GLU A 107 2.77 -7.27 20.28
C GLU A 107 2.98 -5.83 19.76
N ILE A 108 1.99 -5.24 19.10
CA ILE A 108 1.98 -3.83 18.66
C ILE A 108 2.03 -2.89 19.88
N SER A 109 1.31 -3.20 20.96
CA SER A 109 1.40 -2.39 22.20
C SER A 109 2.71 -2.54 22.96
N LEU A 110 3.46 -3.62 22.72
CA LEU A 110 4.81 -3.83 23.26
C LEU A 110 5.89 -3.15 22.40
N ALA A 111 5.62 -2.88 21.11
CA ALA A 111 6.49 -2.04 20.31
C ALA A 111 6.47 -0.63 20.92
N PRO A 112 7.63 -0.06 21.30
CA PRO A 112 7.68 1.34 21.68
C PRO A 112 7.10 2.15 20.53
N ARG A 113 6.10 3.01 20.78
CA ARG A 113 5.79 4.05 19.79
C ARG A 113 7.10 4.78 19.56
N ILE A 114 7.60 4.74 18.33
CA ILE A 114 8.78 5.51 17.95
C ILE A 114 8.32 6.96 17.85
N ILE A 115 8.05 7.58 19.01
CA ILE A 115 7.85 9.01 19.14
C ILE A 115 9.26 9.57 19.21
N GLU A 116 9.96 9.61 18.07
CA GLU A 116 11.03 10.58 17.96
C GLU A 116 10.36 11.95 17.87
N ASN A 117 10.68 12.82 18.82
CA ASN A 117 10.38 14.25 18.77
C ASN A 117 11.20 14.88 17.61
N ASP A 118 10.96 14.45 16.38
CA ASP A 118 11.58 14.96 15.16
C ASP A 118 11.02 16.33 14.74
N LYS A 119 10.55 17.12 15.71
CA LYS A 119 10.19 18.53 15.47
C LYS A 119 11.40 19.45 15.34
N LEU A 120 12.64 18.96 15.47
CA LEU A 120 13.86 19.76 15.41
C LEU A 120 15.04 18.97 14.84
N SER A 121 15.14 18.89 13.51
CA SER A 121 16.37 19.10 12.74
C SER A 121 16.16 18.75 11.26
N LEU A 122 15.60 19.71 10.52
CA LEU A 122 15.48 19.68 9.05
C LEU A 122 16.67 20.34 8.35
N VAL A 123 17.80 20.48 9.03
CA VAL A 123 19.04 20.99 8.44
C VAL A 123 20.22 20.22 9.05
N VAL A 124 20.60 19.09 8.44
CA VAL A 124 21.99 18.60 8.46
C VAL A 124 22.27 17.92 7.13
N GLN A 125 23.36 18.39 6.51
CA GLN A 125 23.96 17.91 5.29
C GLN A 125 24.23 16.41 5.36
N ASN A 126 23.35 15.62 4.78
CA ASN A 126 23.73 14.33 4.23
C ASN A 126 23.39 14.42 2.75
N GLU A 127 24.41 14.61 1.92
CA GLU A 127 24.32 15.05 0.52
C GLU A 127 23.49 14.15 -0.41
N ASN A 128 22.75 13.13 0.05
CA ASN A 128 22.09 12.23 -0.88
C ASN A 128 20.61 11.85 -0.71
N ARG A 129 19.94 11.66 0.45
CA ARG A 129 18.67 10.87 0.39
C ARG A 129 17.51 11.11 1.36
N GLN A 130 17.56 12.07 2.29
CA GLN A 130 16.33 12.46 3.01
C GLN A 130 15.54 13.46 2.15
N VAL A 131 14.22 13.60 2.35
CA VAL A 131 13.45 14.70 1.74
C VAL A 131 14.16 15.99 2.12
N GLN A 132 14.92 16.55 1.18
CA GLN A 132 15.73 17.71 1.45
C GLN A 132 14.79 18.89 1.56
N ILE A 133 14.72 19.44 2.76
CA ILE A 133 14.31 20.82 2.95
C ILE A 133 15.52 21.64 2.55
N ILE A 134 15.41 22.31 1.41
CA ILE A 134 16.50 23.09 0.85
C ILE A 134 16.37 24.52 1.39
N PRO A 135 17.29 25.01 2.25
CA PRO A 135 17.36 26.44 2.56
C PRO A 135 17.73 27.20 1.28
N GLY A 136 17.02 28.28 1.00
CA GLY A 136 17.23 29.05 -0.24
C GLY A 136 18.60 29.75 -0.27
N GLU A 137 19.48 29.35 -1.18
CA GLU A 137 20.60 30.18 -1.64
C GLU A 137 20.50 30.50 -3.15
N GLU A 138 21.03 31.67 -3.48
CA GLU A 138 20.79 32.53 -4.64
C GLU A 138 21.24 31.96 -5.99
N LYS A 139 20.35 31.24 -6.67
CA LYS A 139 20.08 31.48 -8.10
C LYS A 139 18.57 31.58 -8.18
N ILE A 140 18.04 32.68 -8.73
CA ILE A 140 16.58 32.89 -8.89
C ILE A 140 16.02 31.57 -9.44
N PRO A 141 15.32 30.76 -8.62
CA PRO A 141 14.78 29.51 -9.11
C PRO A 141 13.80 29.87 -10.23
N PRO A 142 13.69 29.05 -11.28
CA PRO A 142 12.64 29.27 -12.26
C PRO A 142 11.32 29.46 -11.52
N SER A 143 10.54 30.46 -11.93
CA SER A 143 9.27 30.79 -11.28
C SER A 143 8.45 29.52 -11.06
N PRO A 144 7.86 29.32 -9.86
CA PRO A 144 7.09 28.12 -9.58
C PRO A 144 6.05 27.87 -10.65
N VAL A 145 6.09 26.66 -11.20
CA VAL A 145 5.17 26.18 -12.21
C VAL A 145 3.94 25.64 -11.49
N PHE A 146 2.75 26.16 -11.83
CA PHE A 146 1.49 25.68 -11.25
C PHE A 146 1.14 24.27 -11.74
N GLY A 147 0.48 23.48 -10.88
CA GLY A 147 0.01 22.15 -11.25
C GLY A 147 1.08 21.05 -11.27
N LEU A 148 2.30 21.31 -10.78
CA LEU A 148 3.33 20.27 -10.64
C LEU A 148 2.94 19.15 -9.67
N GLY A 149 1.93 19.36 -8.82
CA GLY A 149 1.31 18.27 -8.06
C GLY A 149 0.88 17.07 -8.92
N CYS A 150 0.61 17.26 -10.22
CA CYS A 150 0.30 16.18 -11.16
C CYS A 150 1.44 15.16 -11.28
N TRP A 151 2.65 15.49 -10.83
CA TRP A 151 3.75 14.55 -10.74
C TRP A 151 3.43 13.33 -9.86
N PHE A 152 2.53 13.42 -8.86
CA PHE A 152 2.05 12.23 -8.14
C PHE A 152 1.35 11.23 -9.07
N LEU A 153 0.50 11.73 -9.98
CA LEU A 153 -0.17 10.92 -10.98
C LEU A 153 0.83 10.39 -12.02
N LYS A 154 1.82 11.21 -12.42
CA LYS A 154 2.93 10.77 -13.29
C LYS A 154 3.77 9.67 -12.66
N ALA A 155 4.04 9.75 -11.35
CA ALA A 155 4.73 8.72 -10.61
C ALA A 155 3.92 7.40 -10.59
N ALA A 156 2.60 7.48 -10.37
CA ALA A 156 1.71 6.33 -10.50
C ALA A 156 1.68 5.78 -11.94
N GLU A 157 1.66 6.66 -12.94
CA GLU A 157 1.70 6.28 -14.35
C GLU A 157 2.97 5.51 -14.70
N LEU A 158 4.14 5.93 -14.22
CA LEU A 158 5.40 5.23 -14.42
C LEU A 158 5.48 3.91 -13.64
N CYS A 159 4.61 3.71 -12.64
CA CYS A 159 4.49 2.42 -11.96
C CYS A 159 3.64 1.44 -12.77
N LEU A 160 2.55 1.92 -13.34
CA LEU A 160 1.59 1.11 -14.07
C LEU A 160 2.05 0.92 -15.52
N CYS A 161 2.58 1.94 -16.18
CA CYS A 161 2.96 1.95 -17.61
C CYS A 161 1.76 1.80 -18.56
N GLY A 162 0.58 2.30 -18.19
CA GLY A 162 -0.63 2.18 -19.00
C GLY A 162 -0.52 2.97 -20.31
N LEU A 163 -0.13 4.24 -20.25
CA LEU A 163 0.04 5.10 -21.43
C LEU A 163 1.15 4.61 -22.36
N GLN A 164 2.17 3.92 -21.84
CA GLN A 164 3.18 3.30 -22.70
C GLN A 164 2.57 2.17 -23.54
N ALA A 165 1.79 1.29 -22.91
CA ALA A 165 1.05 0.24 -23.62
C ALA A 165 0.06 0.85 -24.62
N PHE A 166 -0.62 1.95 -24.24
CA PHE A 166 -1.52 2.66 -25.14
C PHE A 166 -0.80 3.19 -26.38
N SER A 167 0.34 3.83 -26.17
CA SER A 167 1.11 4.48 -27.24
C SER A 167 1.71 3.44 -28.18
N ALA A 168 2.15 2.30 -27.64
CA ALA A 168 2.57 1.16 -28.44
C ALA A 168 1.43 0.62 -29.32
N LEU A 169 0.22 0.48 -28.76
CA LEU A 169 -0.96 0.04 -29.53
C LEU A 169 -1.30 1.02 -30.66
N LEU A 170 -1.30 2.32 -30.36
CA LEU A 170 -1.63 3.39 -31.30
C LEU A 170 -0.58 3.58 -32.41
N SER A 171 0.69 3.28 -32.15
CA SER A 171 1.79 3.47 -33.11
C SER A 171 1.52 2.81 -34.46
N SER A 172 0.94 1.61 -34.46
CA SER A 172 0.55 0.88 -35.66
C SER A 172 -0.56 1.57 -36.46
N SER A 173 -1.54 2.13 -35.76
CA SER A 173 -2.75 2.72 -36.35
C SER A 173 -2.50 4.13 -36.86
N LEU A 174 -1.71 4.92 -36.13
CA LEU A 174 -1.39 6.30 -36.45
C LEU A 174 -0.10 6.46 -37.26
N LYS A 175 0.67 5.36 -37.44
CA LYS A 175 1.98 5.36 -38.12
C LYS A 175 2.94 6.40 -37.54
N GLU A 176 2.91 6.55 -36.23
CA GLU A 176 3.71 7.51 -35.48
C GLU A 176 4.58 6.77 -34.45
N ASP A 177 5.73 7.35 -34.12
CA ASP A 177 6.63 6.79 -33.11
C ASP A 177 5.93 6.66 -31.75
N ALA A 178 6.14 5.54 -31.06
CA ALA A 178 5.47 5.28 -29.79
C ALA A 178 5.91 6.26 -28.69
N GLY A 179 7.14 6.78 -28.74
CA GLY A 179 7.62 7.81 -27.82
C GLY A 179 6.95 9.17 -28.05
N GLU A 180 6.74 9.54 -29.32
CA GLU A 180 5.97 10.73 -29.68
C GLU A 180 4.51 10.61 -29.23
N LEU A 181 3.87 9.48 -29.49
CA LEU A 181 2.51 9.20 -29.04
C LEU A 181 2.38 9.20 -27.51
N LEU A 182 3.41 8.72 -26.79
CA LEU A 182 3.44 8.77 -25.33
C LEU A 182 3.38 10.21 -24.82
N ALA A 183 4.21 11.09 -25.36
CA ALA A 183 4.21 12.50 -24.96
C ALA A 183 2.85 13.18 -25.25
N LYS A 184 2.23 12.87 -26.39
CA LYS A 184 0.89 13.39 -26.73
C LYS A 184 -0.23 12.81 -25.84
N ASN A 185 -0.16 11.52 -25.51
CA ASN A 185 -1.11 10.87 -24.59
C ASN A 185 -0.99 11.44 -23.18
N GLU A 186 0.22 11.69 -22.70
CA GLU A 186 0.46 12.37 -21.44
C GLU A 186 -0.08 13.80 -21.45
N ALA A 187 0.08 14.53 -22.56
CA ALA A 187 -0.55 15.84 -22.73
C ALA A 187 -2.07 15.77 -22.53
N LEU A 188 -2.76 14.84 -23.19
CA LEU A 188 -4.21 14.68 -23.02
C LEU A 188 -4.60 14.27 -21.60
N LEU A 189 -3.77 13.48 -20.92
CA LEU A 189 -4.04 13.03 -19.57
C LEU A 189 -3.98 14.18 -18.55
N TYR A 190 -2.92 15.01 -18.63
CA TYR A 190 -2.60 16.03 -17.62
C TYR A 190 -3.18 17.41 -17.94
N LEU A 191 -3.40 17.77 -19.21
CA LEU A 191 -3.90 19.10 -19.60
C LEU A 191 -5.20 19.51 -18.88
N PRO A 192 -6.22 18.63 -18.70
CA PRO A 192 -7.42 18.97 -17.93
C PRO A 192 -7.18 19.30 -16.45
N LEU A 193 -6.04 18.88 -15.91
CA LEU A 193 -5.66 19.13 -14.51
C LEU A 193 -4.96 20.48 -14.35
N LEU A 194 -4.23 20.91 -15.37
CA LEU A 194 -3.49 22.17 -15.40
C LEU A 194 -4.41 23.37 -15.72
N GLY A 195 -5.48 23.14 -16.49
CA GLY A 195 -6.43 24.17 -16.95
C GLY A 195 -7.40 24.72 -15.89
N LYS A 196 -7.53 24.06 -14.73
CA LYS A 196 -8.42 24.54 -13.66
C LYS A 196 -7.72 25.63 -12.86
N LYS A 197 -8.01 26.90 -13.17
CA LYS A 197 -7.83 27.97 -12.16
C LYS A 197 -8.65 27.56 -10.94
N SER A 198 -7.98 27.31 -9.83
CA SER A 198 -8.53 26.97 -8.53
C SER A 198 -9.42 28.11 -8.02
N SER A 199 -10.67 28.17 -8.51
CA SER A 199 -11.77 28.77 -7.77
C SER A 199 -12.48 27.63 -7.02
N PRO A 200 -12.42 27.60 -5.68
CA PRO A 200 -12.87 26.45 -4.88
C PRO A 200 -14.40 26.26 -4.81
N TYR A 201 -15.20 26.98 -5.63
CA TYR A 201 -16.66 27.02 -5.51
C TYR A 201 -17.46 26.67 -6.78
N GLN A 202 -16.85 26.09 -7.80
CA GLN A 202 -17.62 25.52 -8.92
C GLN A 202 -17.42 24.01 -8.97
N GLY A 203 -18.33 23.32 -8.29
CA GLY A 203 -18.51 21.90 -8.49
C GLY A 203 -18.96 21.68 -9.92
N GLU A 204 -18.13 21.01 -10.71
CA GLU A 204 -18.58 20.10 -11.76
C GLU A 204 -17.40 19.27 -12.30
N ALA A 205 -17.64 17.96 -12.34
CA ALA A 205 -16.90 17.04 -13.16
C ALA A 205 -17.34 17.23 -14.62
N GLY A 206 -16.38 17.44 -15.53
CA GLY A 206 -16.65 17.24 -16.97
C GLY A 206 -16.68 18.49 -17.85
N ARG A 207 -15.73 19.42 -17.73
CA ARG A 207 -15.35 20.17 -18.94
C ARG A 207 -14.54 19.23 -19.85
N GLY A 208 -14.98 19.06 -21.08
CA GLY A 208 -14.24 18.34 -22.12
C GLY A 208 -12.92 19.04 -22.44
N ILE A 209 -11.98 18.31 -23.06
CA ILE A 209 -10.67 18.86 -23.48
C ILE A 209 -10.83 20.07 -24.42
N GLU A 210 -11.98 20.20 -25.07
CA GLU A 210 -12.35 21.24 -26.04
C GLU A 210 -12.52 22.66 -25.43
N GLU A 211 -12.62 22.83 -24.10
CA GLU A 211 -12.79 24.15 -23.46
C GLU A 211 -11.50 24.76 -22.87
N ILE A 212 -10.35 24.10 -23.04
CA ILE A 212 -9.08 24.55 -22.42
C ILE A 212 -8.48 25.66 -23.29
N THR A 213 -8.62 26.91 -22.88
CA THR A 213 -7.98 28.07 -23.53
C THR A 213 -6.74 28.51 -22.77
N ASP A 214 -5.56 28.28 -23.36
CA ASP A 214 -4.29 28.80 -22.84
C ASP A 214 -4.19 30.30 -23.11
N THR A 215 -4.82 31.11 -22.27
CA THR A 215 -4.84 32.56 -22.44
C THR A 215 -3.49 33.23 -22.16
N ASN A 216 -2.54 32.54 -21.52
CA ASN A 216 -1.33 33.17 -20.95
C ASN A 216 -0.02 32.36 -21.12
N GLY A 217 0.00 31.22 -21.82
CA GLY A 217 1.21 30.39 -22.03
C GLY A 217 1.63 29.52 -20.83
N PHE A 218 0.98 29.68 -19.67
CA PHE A 218 1.30 28.94 -18.44
C PHE A 218 1.02 27.43 -18.57
N LEU A 219 0.00 27.05 -19.34
CA LEU A 219 -0.32 25.63 -19.55
C LEU A 219 0.79 24.93 -20.32
N GLY A 220 1.37 25.61 -21.31
CA GLY A 220 2.51 25.10 -22.08
C GLY A 220 3.76 24.86 -21.22
N GLU A 221 4.04 25.72 -20.24
CA GLU A 221 5.19 25.54 -19.33
C GLU A 221 4.98 24.40 -18.33
N ALA A 222 3.79 24.34 -17.71
CA ALA A 222 3.45 23.27 -16.77
C ALA A 222 3.41 21.90 -17.42
N LEU A 223 2.83 21.83 -18.62
CA LEU A 223 2.84 20.60 -19.38
C LEU A 223 4.27 20.20 -19.75
N ALA A 224 5.06 21.13 -20.31
CA ALA A 224 6.45 20.86 -20.67
C ALA A 224 7.32 20.43 -19.49
N ALA A 225 7.03 20.92 -18.28
CA ALA A 225 7.73 20.47 -17.08
C ALA A 225 7.42 19.00 -16.73
N ILE A 226 6.24 18.47 -17.09
CA ILE A 226 5.84 17.09 -16.84
C ILE A 226 6.29 16.14 -17.97
N ILE A 227 6.10 16.56 -19.22
CA ILE A 227 6.31 15.68 -20.40
C ILE A 227 7.62 15.95 -21.16
N GLY A 228 8.34 17.02 -20.81
CA GLY A 228 9.59 17.42 -21.46
C GLY A 228 9.41 18.09 -22.82
N ARG A 229 8.17 18.43 -23.23
CA ARG A 229 7.82 18.96 -24.55
C ARG A 229 6.72 20.01 -24.46
N LYS A 230 6.78 21.00 -25.34
CA LYS A 230 5.71 21.99 -25.52
C LYS A 230 4.82 21.54 -26.67
N TYR A 231 3.51 21.56 -26.45
CA TYR A 231 2.51 21.39 -27.49
C TYR A 231 1.64 22.63 -27.53
N SER A 232 1.31 23.10 -28.73
CA SER A 232 0.29 24.12 -28.94
C SER A 232 -1.11 23.53 -28.75
N ASN A 233 -2.13 24.37 -28.60
CA ASN A 233 -3.51 23.89 -28.56
C ASN A 233 -3.89 23.22 -29.89
N GLU A 234 -3.37 23.74 -31.01
CA GLU A 234 -3.56 23.19 -32.34
C GLU A 234 -2.98 21.77 -32.45
N ASP A 235 -1.79 21.52 -31.87
CA ASP A 235 -1.17 20.18 -31.86
C ASP A 235 -2.04 19.18 -31.09
N VAL A 236 -2.55 19.59 -29.92
CA VAL A 236 -3.40 18.75 -29.07
C VAL A 236 -4.72 18.43 -29.76
N GLN A 237 -5.35 19.43 -30.40
CA GLN A 237 -6.60 19.24 -31.13
C GLN A 237 -6.41 18.36 -32.37
N ALA A 238 -5.34 18.57 -33.14
CA ALA A 238 -5.01 17.71 -34.27
C ALA A 238 -4.80 16.25 -33.84
N TYR A 239 -4.18 16.04 -32.67
CA TYR A 239 -4.01 14.71 -32.12
C TYR A 239 -5.35 14.09 -31.66
N LEU A 240 -6.23 14.85 -31.01
CA LEU A 240 -7.58 14.39 -30.64
C LEU A 240 -8.38 13.96 -31.87
N GLU A 241 -8.35 14.74 -32.95
CA GLU A 241 -9.01 14.39 -34.20
C GLU A 241 -8.40 13.11 -34.81
N SER A 242 -7.09 12.92 -34.68
CA SER A 242 -6.43 11.68 -35.09
C SER A 242 -6.88 10.48 -34.24
N LEU A 243 -7.06 10.66 -32.93
CA LEU A 243 -7.59 9.63 -32.04
C LEU A 243 -9.05 9.29 -32.31
N LYS A 244 -9.88 10.25 -32.73
CA LYS A 244 -11.27 9.99 -33.17
C LYS A 244 -11.34 9.07 -34.38
N GLN A 245 -10.27 9.01 -35.19
CA GLN A 245 -10.15 8.08 -36.33
C GLN A 245 -9.67 6.69 -35.91
N VAL A 246 -9.16 6.52 -34.69
CA VAL A 246 -8.78 5.23 -34.15
C VAL A 246 -10.05 4.46 -33.80
N GLY A 247 -10.26 3.30 -34.43
CA GLY A 247 -11.46 2.50 -34.22
C GLY A 247 -11.68 2.11 -32.76
N SER A 248 -12.94 2.03 -32.33
CA SER A 248 -13.35 1.69 -30.96
C SER A 248 -12.78 0.36 -30.44
N ALA A 249 -12.40 -0.54 -31.35
CA ALA A 249 -11.67 -1.78 -31.02
C ALA A 249 -10.33 -1.51 -30.33
N ASN A 250 -9.50 -0.58 -30.83
CA ASN A 250 -8.21 -0.26 -30.22
C ASN A 250 -8.38 0.40 -28.86
N LEU A 251 -9.39 1.26 -28.72
CA LEU A 251 -9.76 1.87 -27.45
C LEU A 251 -10.24 0.81 -26.44
N GLY A 252 -10.99 -0.18 -26.90
CA GLY A 252 -11.39 -1.35 -26.10
C GLY A 252 -10.20 -2.20 -25.65
N ILE A 253 -9.22 -2.44 -26.54
CA ILE A 253 -7.98 -3.15 -26.18
C ILE A 253 -7.22 -2.36 -25.11
N PHE A 254 -7.04 -1.04 -25.27
CA PHE A 254 -6.38 -0.24 -24.25
C PHE A 254 -7.09 -0.31 -22.90
N ALA A 255 -8.42 -0.20 -22.88
CA ALA A 255 -9.19 -0.33 -21.66
C ALA A 255 -9.00 -1.71 -21.02
N GLN A 256 -8.95 -2.79 -21.82
CA GLN A 256 -8.69 -4.14 -21.36
C GLN A 256 -7.26 -4.33 -20.84
N GLU A 257 -6.24 -3.83 -21.53
CA GLU A 257 -4.83 -3.93 -21.13
C GLU A 257 -4.56 -3.10 -19.85
N SER A 258 -5.13 -1.90 -19.77
CA SER A 258 -5.04 -1.03 -18.59
C SER A 258 -5.77 -1.61 -17.38
N LEU A 259 -6.88 -2.30 -17.61
CA LEU A 259 -7.58 -3.09 -16.58
C LEU A 259 -6.87 -4.39 -16.25
N GLY A 260 -6.15 -4.95 -17.22
CA GLY A 260 -5.46 -6.23 -17.17
C GLY A 260 -4.12 -6.14 -16.46
N GLN A 261 -3.66 -4.94 -16.11
CA GLN A 261 -2.52 -4.76 -15.23
C GLN A 261 -2.78 -5.41 -13.88
N LYS A 262 -2.17 -6.59 -13.72
CA LYS A 262 -2.29 -7.37 -12.50
C LYS A 262 -1.37 -6.76 -11.46
N GLU A 263 -1.94 -6.53 -10.28
CA GLU A 263 -1.17 -6.29 -9.09
C GLU A 263 -0.99 -7.62 -8.35
N VAL A 264 0.23 -7.86 -7.90
CA VAL A 264 0.59 -8.95 -7.00
C VAL A 264 0.41 -8.44 -5.58
N LEU A 265 -0.45 -9.09 -4.81
CA LEU A 265 -0.61 -8.80 -3.38
C LEU A 265 0.45 -9.54 -2.55
N GLY A 266 0.73 -10.79 -2.91
CA GLY A 266 1.63 -11.65 -2.16
C GLY A 266 2.36 -12.65 -3.04
N LEU A 267 3.58 -12.97 -2.64
CA LEU A 267 4.40 -14.02 -3.22
C LEU A 267 4.56 -15.12 -2.20
N LYS A 268 4.26 -16.36 -2.58
CA LYS A 268 4.45 -17.54 -1.75
C LYS A 268 5.69 -18.30 -2.21
N PHE A 269 6.68 -18.40 -1.33
CA PHE A 269 7.88 -19.19 -1.52
C PHE A 269 7.62 -20.58 -0.97
N ILE A 270 7.69 -21.59 -1.84
CA ILE A 270 7.51 -23.00 -1.47
C ILE A 270 8.87 -23.66 -1.48
N LEU A 271 9.20 -24.34 -0.39
CA LEU A 271 10.49 -25.01 -0.19
C LEU A 271 10.41 -26.49 -0.59
N GLU A 272 11.57 -27.13 -0.72
CA GLU A 272 11.63 -28.55 -1.12
C GLU A 272 11.04 -29.51 -0.08
N ASP A 273 11.13 -29.18 1.21
CA ASP A 273 10.50 -29.88 2.34
C ASP A 273 8.98 -29.69 2.43
N GLY A 274 8.41 -28.82 1.58
CA GLY A 274 6.99 -28.49 1.55
C GLY A 274 6.57 -27.36 2.48
N GLU A 275 7.49 -26.84 3.30
CA GLU A 275 7.25 -25.61 4.06
C GLU A 275 7.12 -24.40 3.12
N SER A 276 6.53 -23.32 3.64
CA SER A 276 6.41 -22.09 2.86
C SER A 276 6.38 -20.84 3.72
N PHE A 277 6.69 -19.72 3.08
CA PHE A 277 6.49 -18.39 3.64
C PHE A 277 5.97 -17.43 2.56
N PHE A 278 5.45 -16.29 2.98
CA PHE A 278 5.00 -15.24 2.08
C PHE A 278 5.89 -14.01 2.18
N THR A 279 5.97 -13.26 1.09
CA THR A 279 6.34 -11.84 1.10
C THR A 279 5.21 -11.05 0.46
N ASP A 280 5.09 -9.76 0.77
CA ASP A 280 4.15 -8.90 0.05
C ASP A 280 4.59 -8.60 -1.38
N GLY A 281 3.68 -8.09 -2.21
CA GLY A 281 3.96 -7.71 -3.60
C GLY A 281 5.15 -6.76 -3.75
N SER A 282 5.34 -5.85 -2.80
CA SER A 282 6.49 -4.95 -2.77
C SER A 282 7.74 -5.54 -2.10
N MET A 283 7.69 -6.81 -1.67
CA MET A 283 8.74 -7.58 -0.99
C MET A 283 9.37 -6.82 0.20
N ARG A 284 8.56 -6.03 0.91
CA ARG A 284 9.01 -5.22 2.04
C ARG A 284 9.06 -6.00 3.34
N SER A 285 8.23 -7.02 3.45
CA SER A 285 7.97 -7.73 4.69
C SER A 285 7.64 -9.20 4.43
N ILE A 286 7.86 -10.00 5.46
CA ILE A 286 7.68 -11.46 5.44
C ILE A 286 6.45 -11.80 6.25
N TRP A 287 5.61 -12.69 5.73
CA TRP A 287 4.31 -13.03 6.28
C TRP A 287 4.18 -14.55 6.42
N SER A 288 3.47 -14.97 7.46
CA SER A 288 3.17 -16.40 7.68
C SER A 288 1.96 -16.89 6.87
N LYS A 289 1.14 -15.97 6.38
CA LYS A 289 -0.10 -16.25 5.65
C LYS A 289 -0.35 -15.17 4.59
N ASN A 290 -1.19 -15.47 3.61
CA ASN A 290 -1.67 -14.49 2.62
C ASN A 290 -2.72 -13.52 3.20
N HIS A 291 -2.46 -12.95 4.38
CA HIS A 291 -3.30 -11.94 5.04
C HIS A 291 -2.60 -10.57 4.94
N ILE A 292 -2.30 -10.18 3.71
CA ILE A 292 -1.47 -9.02 3.39
C ILE A 292 -2.41 -7.83 3.07
N PRO A 293 -2.19 -6.64 3.65
CA PRO A 293 -2.94 -5.44 3.30
C PRO A 293 -2.71 -5.03 1.84
N LEU A 294 -3.75 -4.47 1.20
CA LEU A 294 -3.69 -4.08 -0.22
C LEU A 294 -2.59 -3.05 -0.48
N GLU A 295 -2.27 -2.23 0.53
CA GLU A 295 -1.23 -1.20 0.50
C GLU A 295 0.18 -1.75 0.21
N PHE A 296 0.38 -3.06 0.37
CA PHE A 296 1.63 -3.74 0.06
C PHE A 296 1.66 -4.43 -1.31
N SER A 297 0.61 -4.27 -2.12
CA SER A 297 0.60 -4.78 -3.49
C SER A 297 1.67 -4.09 -4.35
N GLN A 298 1.97 -4.70 -5.50
CA GLN A 298 2.86 -4.13 -6.51
C GLN A 298 2.47 -4.59 -7.90
N VAL A 299 2.79 -3.78 -8.92
CA VAL A 299 2.53 -4.13 -10.32
C VAL A 299 3.36 -5.35 -10.73
N LEU A 300 2.74 -6.30 -11.43
CA LEU A 300 3.35 -7.59 -11.80
C LEU A 300 4.68 -7.45 -12.54
N SER A 301 4.79 -6.52 -13.48
CA SER A 301 6.04 -6.25 -14.22
C SER A 301 7.19 -5.93 -13.26
N LYS A 302 6.96 -5.02 -12.31
CA LYS A 302 7.96 -4.65 -11.29
C LYS A 302 8.34 -5.81 -10.39
N VAL A 303 7.37 -6.65 -10.01
CA VAL A 303 7.64 -7.86 -9.22
C VAL A 303 8.54 -8.82 -10.00
N ARG A 304 8.25 -9.05 -11.28
CA ARG A 304 9.07 -9.90 -12.17
C ARG A 304 10.48 -9.36 -12.34
N ASP A 305 10.63 -8.06 -12.60
CA ASP A 305 11.95 -7.44 -12.76
C ASP A 305 12.76 -7.59 -11.48
N TYR A 306 12.14 -7.36 -10.32
CA TYR A 306 12.80 -7.49 -9.03
C TYR A 306 13.17 -8.95 -8.71
N LEU A 307 12.26 -9.92 -8.89
CA LEU A 307 12.58 -11.35 -8.72
C LEU A 307 13.65 -11.83 -9.69
N THR A 308 13.63 -11.33 -10.93
CA THR A 308 14.66 -11.64 -11.92
C THR A 308 16.01 -11.16 -11.44
N SER A 309 16.11 -9.91 -10.97
CA SER A 309 17.37 -9.36 -10.46
C SER A 309 17.85 -10.02 -9.17
N THR A 310 16.95 -10.37 -8.25
CA THR A 310 17.30 -10.83 -6.89
C THR A 310 17.39 -12.34 -6.73
N ILE A 311 16.51 -13.10 -7.38
CA ILE A 311 16.43 -14.55 -7.22
C ILE A 311 17.04 -15.26 -8.43
N ILE A 312 16.63 -14.89 -9.64
CA ILE A 312 17.03 -15.62 -10.85
C ILE A 312 18.49 -15.30 -11.22
N GLN A 313 18.79 -14.02 -11.42
CA GLN A 313 20.12 -13.54 -11.84
C GLN A 313 21.06 -13.33 -10.65
N ASP A 314 20.53 -13.02 -9.45
CA ASP A 314 21.32 -12.74 -8.24
C ASP A 314 22.32 -11.58 -8.42
N ASN A 315 21.86 -10.55 -9.13
CA ASN A 315 22.61 -9.30 -9.35
C ASN A 315 22.51 -8.35 -8.15
N SER A 316 21.53 -8.57 -7.26
CA SER A 316 21.25 -7.69 -6.12
C SER A 316 20.57 -8.47 -4.99
N PRO A 317 20.80 -8.09 -3.72
CA PRO A 317 20.09 -8.69 -2.60
C PRO A 317 18.61 -8.28 -2.56
N LEU A 318 17.76 -9.11 -1.96
CA LEU A 318 16.41 -8.71 -1.55
C LEU A 318 16.51 -7.76 -0.36
N ILE A 319 16.04 -6.52 -0.51
CA ILE A 319 16.06 -5.50 0.56
C ILE A 319 14.66 -5.31 1.15
N GLY A 320 14.39 -5.98 2.28
CA GLY A 320 13.14 -5.83 3.01
C GLY A 320 13.23 -4.73 4.08
N GLN A 321 12.10 -4.13 4.43
CA GLN A 321 12.03 -3.01 5.36
C GLN A 321 12.26 -3.47 6.80
N ALA A 322 11.56 -4.52 7.25
CA ALA A 322 11.62 -4.98 8.63
C ALA A 322 11.56 -6.51 8.75
N SER A 323 12.29 -7.06 9.71
CA SER A 323 12.18 -8.46 10.10
C SER A 323 10.87 -8.76 10.84
N PRO A 324 10.21 -9.90 10.60
CA PRO A 324 8.95 -10.26 11.24
C PRO A 324 9.11 -10.80 12.67
N GLY A 325 8.29 -10.31 13.59
CA GLY A 325 8.32 -10.70 15.00
C GLY A 325 9.00 -9.65 15.88
N PHE A 326 8.91 -9.87 17.20
CA PHE A 326 9.31 -8.87 18.21
C PHE A 326 10.39 -9.44 19.12
N VAL A 327 10.04 -10.42 19.96
CA VAL A 327 10.97 -10.98 20.96
C VAL A 327 11.78 -12.15 20.41
N ASN A 328 11.14 -13.06 19.67
CA ASN A 328 11.78 -14.23 19.08
C ASN A 328 11.49 -14.28 17.58
N PRO A 329 12.44 -14.76 16.75
CA PRO A 329 12.19 -15.05 15.34
C PRO A 329 11.03 -16.03 15.19
N THR A 330 10.16 -15.77 14.21
CA THR A 330 9.08 -16.71 13.89
C THR A 330 9.60 -17.88 13.07
N THR A 331 8.94 -19.03 13.09
CA THR A 331 9.29 -20.18 12.21
C THR A 331 9.30 -19.76 10.74
N THR A 332 8.33 -18.95 10.31
CA THR A 332 8.29 -18.37 8.96
C THR A 332 9.56 -17.57 8.64
N PHE A 333 10.08 -16.81 9.60
CA PHE A 333 11.30 -16.05 9.39
C PHE A 333 12.53 -16.94 9.29
N LEU A 334 12.61 -17.98 10.12
CA LEU A 334 13.69 -18.96 10.05
C LEU A 334 13.66 -19.74 8.73
N ASN A 335 12.47 -20.08 8.23
CA ASN A 335 12.30 -20.68 6.89
C ASN A 335 12.79 -19.75 5.78
N PHE A 336 12.50 -18.45 5.88
CA PHE A 336 13.05 -17.44 4.97
C PHE A 336 14.59 -17.41 5.01
N ILE A 337 15.18 -17.37 6.21
CA ILE A 337 16.63 -17.36 6.40
C ILE A 337 17.26 -18.62 5.79
N ALA A 338 16.71 -19.80 6.09
CA ALA A 338 17.21 -21.08 5.59
C ALA A 338 17.12 -21.16 4.06
N ALA A 339 16.02 -20.70 3.47
CA ALA A 339 15.81 -20.70 2.03
C ALA A 339 16.82 -19.80 1.29
N PHE A 340 17.18 -18.65 1.86
CA PHE A 340 18.14 -17.73 1.27
C PHE A 340 19.60 -18.13 1.55
N SER A 341 19.88 -18.79 2.69
CA SER A 341 21.25 -19.21 3.01
C SER A 341 21.78 -20.28 2.05
N GLY A 342 20.90 -21.07 1.45
CA GLY A 342 21.26 -22.16 0.53
C GLY A 342 22.07 -23.28 1.23
N GLN A 343 22.09 -23.30 2.57
CA GLN A 343 22.91 -24.25 3.33
C GLN A 343 22.32 -25.66 3.34
N LYS A 344 21.00 -25.79 3.21
CA LYS A 344 20.31 -27.09 3.21
C LYS A 344 19.47 -27.23 1.94
N SER A 345 19.71 -28.31 1.19
CA SER A 345 19.04 -28.55 -0.09
C SER A 345 17.54 -28.83 0.07
N ASP A 346 17.10 -29.38 1.20
CA ASP A 346 15.71 -29.63 1.53
C ASP A 346 14.94 -28.35 1.90
N GLN A 347 15.63 -27.28 2.26
CA GLN A 347 15.02 -25.97 2.55
C GLN A 347 15.22 -24.96 1.41
N ALA A 348 15.74 -25.40 0.26
CA ALA A 348 15.90 -24.56 -0.92
C ALA A 348 14.54 -24.15 -1.50
N ILE A 349 14.51 -22.99 -2.17
CA ILE A 349 13.31 -22.51 -2.86
C ILE A 349 13.03 -23.43 -4.05
N LYS A 350 11.91 -24.16 -3.98
CA LYS A 350 11.42 -25.02 -5.05
C LYS A 350 10.74 -24.21 -6.15
N ARG A 351 9.81 -23.35 -5.75
CA ARG A 351 9.04 -22.46 -6.63
C ARG A 351 8.50 -21.23 -5.92
N ILE A 352 8.14 -20.22 -6.69
CA ILE A 352 7.52 -18.98 -6.20
C ILE A 352 6.17 -18.78 -6.89
N GLU A 353 5.09 -18.70 -6.12
CA GLU A 353 3.73 -18.48 -6.62
C GLU A 353 3.29 -17.04 -6.35
N LEU A 354 2.78 -16.35 -7.37
CA LEU A 354 2.36 -14.94 -7.29
C LEU A 354 0.83 -14.87 -7.22
N TYR A 355 0.29 -14.14 -6.23
CA TYR A 355 -1.15 -14.04 -5.98
C TYR A 355 -1.65 -12.60 -6.14
N ASP A 356 -2.85 -12.44 -6.71
CA ASP A 356 -3.53 -11.15 -6.76
C ASP A 356 -4.27 -10.83 -5.44
N ASN A 357 -5.00 -9.71 -5.44
CA ASN A 357 -5.79 -9.26 -4.30
C ASN A 357 -7.07 -10.06 -4.02
N GLU A 358 -7.47 -10.94 -4.94
CA GLU A 358 -8.59 -11.89 -4.78
C GLU A 358 -8.07 -13.29 -4.36
N ASP A 359 -6.79 -13.40 -3.95
CA ASP A 359 -6.10 -14.66 -3.60
C ASP A 359 -6.06 -15.65 -4.78
N LYS A 360 -6.11 -15.13 -6.01
CA LYS A 360 -6.01 -15.95 -7.22
C LYS A 360 -4.56 -16.00 -7.68
N LEU A 361 -4.09 -17.20 -7.97
CA LEU A 361 -2.78 -17.43 -8.57
C LEU A 361 -2.70 -16.72 -9.93
N ILE A 362 -1.72 -15.81 -10.05
CA ILE A 362 -1.38 -15.11 -11.28
C ILE A 362 -0.44 -15.99 -12.12
N GLU A 363 0.66 -16.44 -11.51
CA GLU A 363 1.68 -17.28 -12.14
C GLU A 363 2.54 -18.00 -11.10
N SER A 364 3.32 -18.99 -11.57
CA SER A 364 4.30 -19.75 -10.79
C SER A 364 5.65 -19.71 -11.50
N LEU A 365 6.72 -19.47 -10.74
CA LEU A 365 8.09 -19.42 -11.22
C LEU A 365 8.82 -20.69 -10.79
N GLU A 366 9.20 -21.51 -11.77
CA GLU A 366 10.01 -22.72 -11.61
C GLU A 366 10.70 -23.10 -12.94
N PRO A 367 11.91 -23.70 -12.89
CA PRO A 367 12.71 -24.00 -11.70
C PRO A 367 13.40 -22.74 -11.14
N ILE A 368 13.57 -22.69 -9.82
CA ILE A 368 14.41 -21.67 -9.17
C ILE A 368 15.85 -22.19 -9.10
N PRO A 369 16.87 -21.37 -9.44
CA PRO A 369 18.26 -21.82 -9.36
C PRO A 369 18.63 -22.27 -7.95
N LEU A 370 19.17 -23.49 -7.82
CA LEU A 370 19.65 -24.02 -6.54
C LEU A 370 20.98 -23.36 -6.16
N LYS A 371 20.91 -22.16 -5.59
CA LYS A 371 22.05 -21.37 -5.13
C LYS A 371 21.70 -20.60 -3.86
N ARG A 372 22.72 -20.01 -3.23
CA ARG A 372 22.53 -19.03 -2.17
C ARG A 372 21.92 -17.76 -2.77
N HIS A 373 20.97 -17.15 -2.07
CA HIS A 373 20.36 -15.86 -2.43
C HIS A 373 20.63 -14.84 -1.34
N TYR A 374 20.84 -13.58 -1.70
CA TYR A 374 21.19 -12.57 -0.71
C TYR A 374 20.00 -11.75 -0.24
N PHE A 375 20.01 -11.32 1.03
CA PHE A 375 19.02 -10.41 1.58
C PHE A 375 19.64 -9.36 2.51
N ILE A 376 18.92 -8.25 2.70
CA ILE A 376 19.20 -7.21 3.68
C ILE A 376 17.87 -6.86 4.37
N LEU A 377 17.84 -6.91 5.70
CA LEU A 377 16.65 -6.59 6.51
C LEU A 377 16.99 -5.63 7.64
N GLY A 378 16.07 -4.71 7.95
CA GLY A 378 16.14 -3.90 9.16
C GLY A 378 15.64 -4.65 10.37
N VAL A 379 16.38 -4.56 11.48
CA VAL A 379 16.06 -5.08 12.80
C VAL A 379 16.16 -3.93 13.79
N TRP A 380 15.05 -3.58 14.42
CA TRP A 380 15.03 -2.50 15.40
C TRP A 380 15.82 -2.87 16.68
N PRO A 381 16.39 -1.90 17.41
CA PRO A 381 17.16 -2.18 18.63
C PRO A 381 16.41 -3.02 19.67
N TRP A 382 15.09 -2.82 19.77
CA TRP A 382 14.20 -3.56 20.67
C TRP A 382 13.74 -4.92 20.11
N GLN A 383 13.97 -5.21 18.83
CA GLN A 383 13.68 -6.51 18.22
C GLN A 383 14.79 -7.51 18.56
N TYR A 384 14.36 -8.70 18.97
CA TYR A 384 15.19 -9.85 19.34
C TYR A 384 16.30 -9.49 20.34
N PRO A 385 15.98 -9.41 21.65
CA PRO A 385 16.98 -9.12 22.68
C PRO A 385 18.15 -10.11 22.68
N ASP A 386 17.89 -11.38 22.35
CA ASP A 386 18.92 -12.37 22.06
C ASP A 386 19.11 -12.49 20.55
N ARG A 387 20.24 -11.95 20.06
CA ARG A 387 20.61 -11.98 18.64
C ARG A 387 21.56 -13.14 18.29
N SER A 388 21.97 -13.94 19.28
CA SER A 388 22.91 -15.05 19.07
C SER A 388 22.38 -16.12 18.11
N ILE A 389 21.06 -16.20 17.95
CA ILE A 389 20.43 -17.09 16.98
C ILE A 389 20.85 -16.74 15.53
N PHE A 390 21.00 -15.46 15.20
CA PHE A 390 21.36 -15.05 13.84
C PHE A 390 22.84 -15.33 13.54
N GLU A 391 23.71 -15.14 14.53
CA GLU A 391 25.14 -15.46 14.41
C GLU A 391 25.35 -16.97 14.24
N LYS A 392 24.58 -17.81 14.95
CA LYS A 392 24.61 -19.27 14.81
C LYS A 392 24.19 -19.73 13.40
N GLU A 393 23.27 -19.00 12.77
CA GLU A 393 22.87 -19.21 11.37
C GLU A 393 23.87 -18.61 10.35
N GLY A 394 24.99 -18.04 10.83
CA GLY A 394 26.03 -17.45 9.98
C GLY A 394 25.63 -16.12 9.34
N LEU A 395 24.71 -15.38 9.96
CA LEU A 395 24.27 -14.07 9.49
C LEU A 395 25.11 -12.94 10.12
N ARG A 396 25.23 -11.84 9.39
CA ARG A 396 25.88 -10.61 9.84
C ARG A 396 24.85 -9.66 10.44
N LEU A 397 25.24 -8.99 11.52
CA LEU A 397 24.50 -7.93 12.19
C LEU A 397 25.34 -6.66 12.12
N ILE A 398 24.88 -5.67 11.36
CA ILE A 398 25.61 -4.42 11.13
C ILE A 398 24.86 -3.29 11.83
N GLY A 399 25.47 -2.69 12.85
CA GLY A 399 24.89 -1.58 13.59
C GLY A 399 24.88 -0.29 12.77
N TYR A 400 23.71 0.32 12.62
CA TYR A 400 23.56 1.68 12.09
C TYR A 400 23.24 2.64 13.24
N SER A 401 24.15 3.59 13.45
CA SER A 401 24.03 4.61 14.49
C SER A 401 24.04 6.00 13.88
N LYS A 402 23.25 6.90 14.47
CA LYS A 402 23.28 8.35 14.19
C LYS A 402 23.38 9.06 15.53
N ASP A 403 24.22 10.10 15.60
CA ASP A 403 24.44 10.88 16.83
C ASP A 403 24.73 10.01 18.07
N THR A 404 25.57 8.98 17.88
CA THR A 404 25.97 7.98 18.90
C THR A 404 24.86 7.08 19.45
N LYS A 405 23.64 7.16 18.91
CA LYS A 405 22.52 6.27 19.25
C LYS A 405 22.36 5.22 18.16
N GLU A 406 22.34 3.94 18.54
CA GLU A 406 21.95 2.86 17.61
C GLU A 406 20.48 3.05 17.23
N ILE A 407 20.24 3.28 15.94
CA ILE A 407 18.89 3.47 15.39
C ILE A 407 18.34 2.16 14.86
N LEU A 408 19.20 1.36 14.23
CA LEU A 408 18.82 0.15 13.53
C LEU A 408 19.99 -0.82 13.48
N VAL A 409 19.70 -2.11 13.47
CA VAL A 409 20.66 -3.15 13.09
C VAL A 409 20.23 -3.75 11.77
N ILE A 410 21.18 -3.89 10.85
CA ILE A 410 20.95 -4.51 9.55
C ILE A 410 21.35 -5.98 9.63
N LEU A 411 20.39 -6.87 9.37
CA LEU A 411 20.60 -8.30 9.28
C LEU A 411 20.78 -8.70 7.82
N THR A 412 21.87 -9.40 7.51
CA THR A 412 22.16 -9.85 6.14
C THR A 412 22.95 -11.15 6.11
N ASN A 413 22.84 -11.89 5.00
CA ASN A 413 23.70 -13.03 4.68
C ASN A 413 24.76 -12.69 3.61
N LEU A 414 24.98 -11.40 3.28
CA LEU A 414 26.02 -10.99 2.34
C LEU A 414 27.43 -11.28 2.89
N PRO A 415 28.36 -11.83 2.09
CA PRO A 415 29.69 -12.20 2.56
C PRO A 415 30.55 -10.97 2.91
N GLU A 416 31.19 -10.99 4.07
CA GLU A 416 31.98 -9.86 4.62
C GLU A 416 33.18 -9.50 3.75
N ASN A 417 33.80 -10.49 3.10
CA ASN A 417 34.94 -10.30 2.22
C ASN A 417 34.61 -9.60 0.89
N GLU A 418 33.33 -9.51 0.51
CA GLU A 418 32.89 -8.88 -0.75
C GLU A 418 32.06 -7.61 -0.54
N TRP A 419 31.42 -7.50 0.63
CA TRP A 419 30.49 -6.42 0.98
C TRP A 419 30.87 -5.82 2.32
N ASP A 420 31.53 -4.66 2.28
CA ASP A 420 31.80 -3.87 3.47
C ASP A 420 30.50 -3.33 4.09
N ASP A 421 30.55 -3.06 5.39
CA ASP A 421 29.38 -2.63 6.16
C ASP A 421 28.77 -1.32 5.64
N GLN A 422 29.60 -0.36 5.22
CA GLN A 422 29.13 0.94 4.73
C GLN A 422 28.34 0.79 3.42
N ARG A 423 28.77 -0.10 2.54
CA ARG A 423 28.05 -0.42 1.31
C ARG A 423 26.70 -1.07 1.59
N VAL A 424 26.64 -2.00 2.55
CA VAL A 424 25.38 -2.66 2.94
C VAL A 424 24.41 -1.65 3.59
N ILE A 425 24.89 -0.82 4.52
CA ILE A 425 24.12 0.26 5.13
C ILE A 425 23.60 1.21 4.05
N SER A 426 24.47 1.61 3.12
CA SER A 426 24.11 2.50 2.03
C SER A 426 22.98 1.90 1.22
N LEU A 427 23.12 0.67 0.72
CA LEU A 427 22.08 -0.05 -0.04
C LEU A 427 20.73 -0.08 0.68
N TYR A 428 20.74 -0.40 1.97
CA TYR A 428 19.53 -0.43 2.77
C TYR A 428 18.87 0.95 2.86
N LEU A 429 19.64 1.99 3.16
CA LEU A 429 19.15 3.36 3.29
C LEU A 429 18.78 4.01 1.94
N GLU A 430 19.32 3.55 0.80
CA GLU A 430 18.84 4.03 -0.51
C GLU A 430 17.40 3.60 -0.76
N ARG A 431 17.04 2.41 -0.27
CA ARG A 431 15.71 1.83 -0.37
C ARG A 431 14.78 2.37 0.72
N TRP A 432 15.27 2.46 1.95
CA TRP A 432 14.49 2.86 3.14
C TRP A 432 15.09 4.10 3.84
N PRO A 433 15.03 5.30 3.23
CA PRO A 433 15.63 6.50 3.81
C PRO A 433 14.91 7.03 5.05
N ASN A 434 13.63 6.69 5.24
CA ASN A 434 12.79 7.18 6.35
C ASN A 434 12.46 6.04 7.32
N LEU A 435 13.42 5.62 8.14
CA LEU A 435 13.29 4.41 8.98
C LEU A 435 12.08 4.45 9.92
N ALA A 436 12.01 5.46 10.79
CA ALA A 436 10.95 5.56 11.80
C ALA A 436 9.56 5.74 11.15
N THR A 437 9.42 6.74 10.28
CA THR A 437 8.15 7.03 9.60
C THR A 437 7.71 5.90 8.67
N GLY A 438 8.65 5.25 7.98
CA GLY A 438 8.39 4.09 7.15
C GLY A 438 7.89 2.90 7.96
N TYR A 439 8.49 2.62 9.11
CA TYR A 439 8.06 1.52 9.96
C TYR A 439 6.74 1.80 10.68
N GLN A 440 6.51 3.05 11.11
CA GLN A 440 5.22 3.44 11.68
C GLN A 440 4.10 3.27 10.63
N ASP A 441 4.33 3.69 9.39
CA ASP A 441 3.37 3.47 8.29
C ASP A 441 3.08 1.99 8.05
N PHE A 442 4.11 1.14 8.10
CA PHE A 442 3.94 -0.31 8.03
C PHE A 442 3.01 -0.82 9.14
N LEU A 443 3.23 -0.39 10.39
CA LEU A 443 2.39 -0.77 11.53
C LEU A 443 0.95 -0.23 11.39
N ASP A 444 0.78 1.01 10.95
CA ASP A 444 -0.52 1.65 10.78
C ASP A 444 -1.36 0.92 9.73
N LYS A 445 -0.76 0.54 8.60
CA LYS A 445 -1.42 -0.25 7.54
C LYS A 445 -1.85 -1.63 8.02
N ILE A 446 -1.00 -2.30 8.80
CA ILE A 446 -1.35 -3.59 9.42
C ILE A 446 -2.52 -3.41 10.41
N GLY A 447 -2.43 -2.42 11.30
CA GLY A 447 -3.49 -2.13 12.28
C GLY A 447 -4.82 -1.84 11.60
N HIS A 448 -4.82 -0.95 10.61
CA HIS A 448 -5.98 -0.55 9.84
C HIS A 448 -6.63 -1.72 9.08
N TYR A 449 -5.83 -2.61 8.47
CA TYR A 449 -6.35 -3.79 7.78
C TYR A 449 -7.17 -4.71 8.71
N PHE A 450 -6.70 -4.90 9.95
CA PHE A 450 -7.42 -5.68 10.95
C PHE A 450 -8.69 -4.99 11.48
N GLU A 451 -8.77 -3.67 11.38
CA GLU A 451 -9.97 -2.89 11.68
C GLU A 451 -10.99 -2.97 10.55
N ILE A 452 -10.58 -2.71 9.30
CA ILE A 452 -11.47 -2.67 8.11
C ILE A 452 -12.15 -4.01 7.82
N LYS A 453 -11.48 -5.16 8.06
CA LYS A 453 -12.12 -6.48 7.90
C LYS A 453 -13.36 -6.65 8.78
N LYS A 454 -13.53 -5.83 9.83
CA LYS A 454 -14.73 -5.83 10.67
C LYS A 454 -15.89 -5.02 10.07
N THR A 455 -15.65 -4.17 9.06
CA THR A 455 -16.60 -3.11 8.66
C THR A 455 -16.82 -2.85 7.17
N CYS A 456 -15.96 -3.22 6.21
CA CYS A 456 -16.15 -2.76 4.82
C CYS A 456 -16.37 -3.84 3.75
N LEU A 457 -17.44 -3.60 3.00
CA LEU A 457 -17.66 -4.05 1.63
C LEU A 457 -16.73 -3.25 0.72
N LEU A 458 -15.78 -3.90 0.05
CA LEU A 458 -14.99 -3.28 -1.03
C LEU A 458 -15.94 -2.60 -2.04
N PRO A 459 -15.56 -1.43 -2.61
CA PRO A 459 -16.33 -0.81 -3.69
C PRO A 459 -16.60 -1.86 -4.76
N LYS A 460 -17.88 -2.20 -4.96
CA LYS A 460 -18.28 -3.24 -5.92
C LYS A 460 -17.70 -2.90 -7.30
N LYS A 461 -17.45 -3.95 -8.09
CA LYS A 461 -17.06 -3.99 -9.52
C LYS A 461 -17.90 -3.12 -10.49
N SER A 462 -18.76 -2.22 -10.00
CA SER A 462 -19.79 -1.48 -10.73
C SER A 462 -19.27 -0.40 -11.69
N GLN A 463 -17.99 -0.01 -11.65
CA GLN A 463 -17.44 0.93 -12.65
C GLN A 463 -16.87 0.23 -13.91
N ILE A 464 -16.55 -1.07 -13.85
CA ILE A 464 -16.03 -1.83 -15.00
C ILE A 464 -17.17 -2.19 -15.99
N VAL A 465 -18.42 -2.24 -15.51
CA VAL A 465 -19.61 -2.59 -16.31
C VAL A 465 -19.87 -1.58 -17.46
N MET A 466 -19.32 -0.37 -17.40
CA MET A 466 -19.45 0.61 -18.49
C MET A 466 -18.72 0.25 -19.79
N LEU A 467 -17.80 -0.72 -19.79
CA LEU A 467 -16.90 -0.98 -20.92
C LEU A 467 -17.35 -2.12 -21.86
N GLN A 468 -18.49 -2.75 -21.62
CA GLN A 468 -18.87 -4.00 -22.33
C GLN A 468 -19.90 -3.83 -23.46
N GLY A 469 -20.17 -2.62 -23.99
CA GLY A 469 -21.13 -2.53 -25.11
C GLY A 469 -21.41 -1.18 -25.76
N GLY A 470 -20.58 -0.14 -25.58
CA GLY A 470 -20.73 1.14 -26.27
C GLY A 470 -19.42 1.62 -26.90
N ASP A 471 -19.51 2.51 -27.89
CA ASP A 471 -18.35 3.23 -28.42
C ASP A 471 -17.72 4.04 -27.28
N LEU A 472 -16.55 3.59 -26.81
CA LEU A 472 -15.83 4.26 -25.74
C LEU A 472 -15.23 5.55 -26.27
N ASP A 473 -15.63 6.67 -25.69
CA ASP A 473 -15.03 7.97 -25.99
C ASP A 473 -13.67 8.10 -25.28
N ILE A 474 -12.72 8.77 -25.94
CA ILE A 474 -11.38 9.02 -25.41
C ILE A 474 -11.43 9.75 -24.06
N ASN A 475 -12.40 10.64 -23.84
CA ASN A 475 -12.53 11.34 -22.55
C ASN A 475 -12.93 10.38 -21.43
N GLN A 476 -13.81 9.40 -21.71
CA GLN A 476 -14.21 8.40 -20.73
C GLN A 476 -13.02 7.53 -20.33
N ILE A 477 -12.21 7.15 -21.31
CA ILE A 477 -10.99 6.37 -21.10
C ILE A 477 -9.96 7.14 -20.27
N LEU A 478 -9.67 8.39 -20.63
CA LEU A 478 -8.73 9.22 -19.88
C LEU A 478 -9.24 9.54 -18.47
N SER A 479 -10.55 9.72 -18.30
CA SER A 479 -11.18 9.91 -16.99
C SER A 479 -11.03 8.68 -16.11
N PHE A 480 -11.36 7.50 -16.68
CA PHE A 480 -11.17 6.23 -16.01
C PHE A 480 -9.71 6.01 -15.60
N TRP A 481 -8.77 6.34 -16.51
CA TRP A 481 -7.35 6.22 -16.23
C TRP A 481 -6.89 7.16 -15.10
N ARG A 482 -7.33 8.43 -15.09
CA ARG A 482 -7.08 9.34 -13.95
C ARG A 482 -7.60 8.77 -12.63
N MET A 483 -8.77 8.14 -12.62
CA MET A 483 -9.29 7.48 -11.41
C MET A 483 -8.40 6.32 -10.98
N LYS A 484 -7.90 5.51 -11.91
CA LYS A 484 -6.95 4.42 -11.62
C LYS A 484 -5.65 4.95 -11.02
N LEU A 485 -5.07 5.99 -11.62
CA LEU A 485 -3.86 6.65 -11.09
C LEU A 485 -4.11 7.22 -9.68
N ASN A 486 -5.25 7.86 -9.47
CA ASN A 486 -5.62 8.38 -8.16
C ASN A 486 -5.73 7.27 -7.10
N SER A 487 -6.43 6.17 -7.40
CA SER A 487 -6.53 5.03 -6.49
C SER A 487 -5.16 4.41 -6.19
N PHE A 488 -4.25 4.39 -7.16
CA PHE A 488 -2.87 3.96 -6.94
C PHE A 488 -2.15 4.92 -5.98
N CYS A 489 -2.23 6.23 -6.20
CA CYS A 489 -1.63 7.22 -5.31
C CYS A 489 -2.19 7.13 -3.88
N GLN A 490 -3.49 6.95 -3.71
CA GLN A 490 -4.14 6.80 -2.40
C GLN A 490 -3.59 5.61 -1.62
N ARG A 491 -3.35 4.50 -2.32
CA ARG A 491 -2.90 3.25 -1.73
C ARG A 491 -1.42 3.27 -1.39
N HIS A 492 -0.59 3.83 -2.28
CA HIS A 492 0.86 3.68 -2.20
C HIS A 492 1.60 4.94 -1.76
N PHE A 493 1.05 6.14 -1.99
CA PHE A 493 1.72 7.41 -1.74
C PHE A 493 1.09 8.21 -0.60
N PHE A 494 -0.24 8.30 -0.53
CA PHE A 494 -0.89 9.16 0.46
C PHE A 494 -1.15 8.46 1.79
N PRO A 495 -1.26 9.23 2.90
CA PRO A 495 -1.62 8.68 4.21
C PRO A 495 -2.98 7.96 4.17
N LEU A 496 -3.15 6.95 5.03
CA LEU A 496 -4.38 6.13 5.10
C LEU A 496 -5.68 6.93 5.22
N LYS A 497 -5.66 8.11 5.87
CA LYS A 497 -6.84 8.99 5.98
C LYS A 497 -7.36 9.50 4.63
N TYR A 498 -6.60 9.33 3.54
CA TYR A 498 -6.98 9.65 2.17
C TYR A 498 -7.42 8.45 1.35
N ALA A 499 -7.50 7.24 1.93
CA ALA A 499 -7.85 6.02 1.21
C ALA A 499 -9.19 6.13 0.45
N ASP A 500 -10.15 6.85 1.03
CA ASP A 500 -11.49 7.09 0.45
C ASP A 500 -11.69 8.53 -0.08
N ALA A 501 -10.62 9.31 -0.20
CA ALA A 501 -10.71 10.66 -0.76
C ALA A 501 -11.19 10.62 -2.22
N ASP A 502 -12.04 11.55 -2.62
CA ASP A 502 -12.35 11.70 -4.04
C ASP A 502 -11.21 12.40 -4.80
N PHE A 503 -11.26 12.31 -6.14
CA PHE A 503 -10.25 12.93 -7.00
C PHE A 503 -10.17 14.45 -6.82
N SER A 504 -11.32 15.11 -6.65
CA SER A 504 -11.40 16.57 -6.52
C SER A 504 -10.66 17.06 -5.27
N LEU A 505 -10.83 16.35 -4.15
CA LEU A 505 -10.15 16.64 -2.89
C LEU A 505 -8.63 16.52 -3.03
N LEU A 506 -8.14 15.45 -3.65
CA LEU A 506 -6.70 15.26 -3.88
C LEU A 506 -6.16 16.23 -4.93
N GLN A 507 -6.97 16.63 -5.91
CA GLN A 507 -6.62 17.67 -6.87
C GLN A 507 -6.39 19.01 -6.19
N GLU A 508 -7.31 19.42 -5.30
CA GLU A 508 -7.19 20.67 -4.53
C GLU A 508 -5.98 20.64 -3.60
N ARG A 509 -5.81 19.55 -2.85
CA ARG A 509 -4.78 19.46 -1.80
C ARG A 509 -3.38 19.20 -2.33
N PHE A 510 -3.25 18.39 -3.38
CA PHE A 510 -1.96 17.86 -3.81
C PHE A 510 -1.71 18.04 -5.31
N TYR A 511 -2.62 17.64 -6.20
CA TYR A 511 -2.29 17.59 -7.63
C TYR A 511 -2.16 18.96 -8.31
N SER A 512 -2.70 20.02 -7.69
CA SER A 512 -2.59 21.39 -8.21
C SER A 512 -1.43 22.18 -7.60
N LEU A 513 -0.63 21.56 -6.71
CA LEU A 513 0.45 22.27 -6.03
C LEU A 513 1.47 22.84 -7.01
N PRO A 514 1.96 24.07 -6.79
CA PRO A 514 3.03 24.63 -7.58
C PRO A 514 4.38 24.03 -7.18
N GLY A 515 5.39 24.20 -8.03
CA GLY A 515 6.75 23.81 -7.67
C GLY A 515 7.78 24.10 -8.74
N VAL A 516 8.96 23.48 -8.60
CA VAL A 516 10.07 23.57 -9.54
C VAL A 516 10.55 22.17 -9.91
N VAL A 517 10.85 21.95 -11.19
CA VAL A 517 11.55 20.75 -11.65
C VAL A 517 13.03 21.07 -11.87
N LYS A 518 13.93 20.30 -11.27
CA LYS A 518 15.38 20.36 -11.53
C LYS A 518 15.82 19.03 -12.15
N ALA A 519 16.38 19.11 -13.36
CA ALA A 519 17.01 17.96 -13.99
C ALA A 519 18.47 17.86 -13.53
N ALA A 520 18.83 16.72 -12.95
CA ALA A 520 20.20 16.30 -12.69
C ALA A 520 20.56 15.11 -13.59
N GLU A 521 21.84 14.74 -13.63
CA GLU A 521 22.34 13.64 -14.46
C GLU A 521 21.67 12.30 -14.10
N LYS A 522 21.49 12.03 -12.81
CA LYS A 522 20.96 10.75 -12.30
C LYS A 522 19.53 10.83 -11.76
N ALA A 523 18.98 12.03 -11.65
CA ALA A 523 17.69 12.26 -11.02
C ALA A 523 16.93 13.42 -11.67
N MET A 524 15.61 13.40 -11.51
CA MET A 524 14.72 14.53 -11.76
C MET A 524 14.05 14.89 -10.44
N GLU A 525 14.37 16.08 -9.92
CA GLU A 525 13.87 16.56 -8.64
C GLU A 525 12.62 17.43 -8.87
N ILE A 526 11.54 17.11 -8.16
CA ILE A 526 10.29 17.85 -8.15
C ILE A 526 10.16 18.47 -6.76
N ILE A 527 10.31 19.79 -6.69
CA ILE A 527 10.32 20.53 -5.44
C ILE A 527 9.02 21.31 -5.33
N PHE A 528 8.11 20.87 -4.47
CA PHE A 528 6.82 21.55 -4.27
C PHE A 528 7.00 22.84 -3.49
N SER A 529 6.37 23.91 -3.96
CA SER A 529 6.28 25.19 -3.28
C SER A 529 4.98 25.23 -2.49
N LEU A 530 5.06 25.46 -1.18
CA LEU A 530 3.87 25.51 -0.33
C LEU A 530 3.15 26.86 -0.51
N PRO A 531 1.86 26.87 -0.88
CA PRO A 531 1.07 28.09 -0.85
C PRO A 531 1.00 28.67 0.57
N GLN A 532 0.83 29.99 0.68
CA GLN A 532 0.62 30.63 1.97
C GLN A 532 -0.61 30.03 2.67
N GLY A 533 -0.44 29.58 3.92
CA GLY A 533 -1.52 28.95 4.69
C GLY A 533 -1.86 27.52 4.30
N PHE A 534 -0.97 26.81 3.58
CA PHE A 534 -1.17 25.41 3.25
C PHE A 534 -1.36 24.54 4.50
N LEU A 535 -2.49 23.84 4.57
CA LEU A 535 -2.96 23.14 5.78
C LEU A 535 -2.41 21.71 5.93
N TYR A 536 -1.74 21.17 4.91
CA TYR A 536 -1.37 19.75 4.85
C TYR A 536 0.15 19.50 4.63
N PRO A 537 1.07 20.26 5.24
CA PRO A 537 2.50 20.11 4.98
C PRO A 537 3.02 18.71 5.35
N ASP A 538 2.60 18.18 6.50
CA ASP A 538 3.03 16.86 6.98
C ASP A 538 2.57 15.72 6.04
N ASP A 539 1.35 15.83 5.51
CA ASP A 539 0.79 14.85 4.58
C ASP A 539 1.50 14.90 3.22
N LEU A 540 1.89 16.10 2.77
CA LEU A 540 2.68 16.26 1.55
C LEU A 540 4.09 15.67 1.73
N VAL A 541 4.74 15.93 2.86
CA VAL A 541 6.05 15.36 3.18
C VAL A 541 5.98 13.83 3.20
N TYR A 542 4.99 13.27 3.88
CA TYR A 542 4.73 11.83 3.85
C TYR A 542 4.58 11.32 2.41
N ALA A 543 3.78 11.99 1.58
CA ALA A 543 3.56 11.55 0.20
C ALA A 543 4.85 11.59 -0.64
N CYS A 544 5.66 12.64 -0.49
CA CYS A 544 6.97 12.74 -1.13
C CYS A 544 7.90 11.59 -0.70
N GLN A 545 7.94 11.27 0.60
CA GLN A 545 8.73 10.16 1.13
C GLN A 545 8.33 8.82 0.50
N ARG A 546 7.03 8.53 0.40
CA ARG A 546 6.52 7.30 -0.20
C ARG A 546 6.82 7.18 -1.70
N VAL A 547 6.72 8.28 -2.45
CA VAL A 547 7.13 8.32 -3.86
C VAL A 547 8.62 8.02 -3.99
N ASN A 548 9.46 8.64 -3.15
CA ASN A 548 10.90 8.42 -3.17
C ASN A 548 11.26 6.96 -2.88
N GLU A 549 10.66 6.35 -1.86
CA GLU A 549 10.86 4.94 -1.50
C GLU A 549 10.43 3.95 -2.59
N ALA A 550 9.49 4.35 -3.47
CA ALA A 550 9.05 3.52 -4.58
C ALA A 550 10.12 3.36 -5.70
N ASP A 551 11.25 4.08 -5.61
CA ASP A 551 12.37 4.10 -6.59
C ASP A 551 11.87 4.23 -8.04
N ILE A 552 10.98 5.19 -8.28
CA ILE A 552 10.35 5.38 -9.58
C ILE A 552 11.36 6.04 -10.51
N ARG A 553 11.50 5.49 -11.71
CA ARG A 553 12.45 5.95 -12.72
C ARG A 553 11.71 6.36 -13.99
N LEU A 554 12.26 7.39 -14.63
CA LEU A 554 11.93 7.77 -16.00
C LEU A 554 12.47 6.71 -16.96
N TRP A 555 11.99 6.77 -18.19
CA TRP A 555 12.39 5.87 -19.29
C TRP A 555 13.88 5.97 -19.65
N ASP A 556 14.52 7.11 -19.37
CA ASP A 556 15.96 7.31 -19.53
C ASP A 556 16.78 6.81 -18.33
N GLY A 557 16.15 6.17 -17.36
CA GLY A 557 16.77 5.58 -16.17
C GLY A 557 16.96 6.54 -15.00
N ARG A 558 16.73 7.85 -15.18
CA ARG A 558 16.81 8.82 -14.09
C ARG A 558 15.72 8.58 -13.05
N ARG A 559 16.08 8.66 -11.78
CA ARG A 559 15.13 8.52 -10.67
C ARG A 559 14.32 9.81 -10.48
N ILE A 560 13.04 9.68 -10.16
CA ILE A 560 12.21 10.80 -9.71
C ILE A 560 12.40 10.98 -8.20
N VAL A 561 12.66 12.21 -7.78
CA VAL A 561 12.82 12.56 -6.36
C VAL A 561 11.91 13.74 -6.03
N PHE A 562 11.05 13.57 -5.02
CA PHE A 562 10.14 14.61 -4.54
C PHE A 562 10.70 15.27 -3.29
N ALA A 563 10.57 16.60 -3.24
CA ALA A 563 10.96 17.42 -2.11
C ALA A 563 9.95 18.56 -1.88
N VAL A 564 10.02 19.19 -0.71
CA VAL A 564 9.17 20.32 -0.33
C VAL A 564 10.08 21.50 0.01
N ALA A 565 9.88 22.64 -0.65
CA ALA A 565 10.56 23.87 -0.29
C ALA A 565 9.92 24.46 0.98
N LEU A 566 10.73 24.75 1.99
CA LEU A 566 10.29 25.59 3.09
C LEU A 566 10.43 27.06 2.70
N SER A 567 9.37 27.82 2.97
CA SER A 567 9.33 29.28 2.85
C SER A 567 10.10 29.96 3.98
#